data_AF-A0A7Y5VDC1-F1
#
_entry.id   AF-A0A7Y5VDC1-F1
#
_cell.length_a   1.000
_cell.length_b   1.000
_cell.length_c   1.000
_cell.angle_alpha   90.00
_cell.angle_beta   90.00
_cell.angle_gamma   90.00
#
_symmetry.space_group_name_H-M   'P 1'
#
loop_
_entity.id
_entity.type
_entity.pdbx_description
1 polymer ?
#
loop_
_entity_poly.entity_id
_entity_poly.type
_entity_poly.pdbx_seq_one_letter_code
_entity_poly.pdbx_strand_id
1 'polypeptide(L)'
;MADRLTPSHRVLFPTFLEDHEVYQQAVAYWQMLFEALFSTKDIPFQRYYNTVSPDGEKDYTGNPIFDGYFPRQHKLVRIIQFIATETDQPRFDFWEDAWPTAELDPALRPIPHDPAKSLEPVPELVISLELSTDTAEQARALVEAWVRG
;
A
#
# COMPACT_ATOMS: atom_id res chain seq x y z
N MET A 1 -8.04 -18.68 30.48
CA MET A 1 -7.65 -17.27 30.68
C MET A 1 -7.92 -16.57 29.36
N ALA A 2 -8.93 -15.70 29.30
CA ALA A 2 -9.23 -14.94 28.09
C ALA A 2 -8.18 -13.84 27.98
N ASP A 3 -7.33 -13.94 26.96
CA ASP A 3 -6.33 -12.95 26.64
C ASP A 3 -7.08 -11.67 26.25
N ARG A 4 -7.05 -10.68 27.13
CA ARG A 4 -7.64 -9.37 26.86
C ARG A 4 -6.68 -8.68 25.91
N LEU A 5 -6.93 -8.82 24.61
CA LEU A 5 -6.29 -7.99 23.59
C LEU A 5 -6.32 -6.54 24.07
N THR A 6 -5.16 -5.91 24.12
CA THR A 6 -5.05 -4.48 24.39
C THR A 6 -5.95 -3.73 23.40
N PRO A 7 -6.63 -2.63 23.81
CA PRO A 7 -7.58 -1.91 22.95
C PRO A 7 -7.02 -1.46 21.59
N SER A 8 -5.69 -1.41 21.47
CA SER A 8 -4.93 -0.99 20.29
C SER A 8 -4.82 -2.08 19.19
N HIS A 9 -5.03 -3.35 19.55
CA HIS A 9 -4.92 -4.49 18.63
C HIS A 9 -6.29 -4.99 18.14
N ARG A 10 -7.24 -4.09 17.92
CA ARG A 10 -8.49 -4.45 17.24
C ARG A 10 -8.25 -4.46 15.73
N VAL A 11 -8.45 -5.61 15.11
CA VAL A 11 -8.44 -5.76 13.64
C VAL A 11 -9.56 -4.91 13.03
N LEU A 12 -9.23 -4.14 12.00
CA LEU A 12 -10.17 -3.37 11.21
C LEU A 12 -10.44 -4.11 9.91
N PHE A 13 -11.70 -4.07 9.47
CA PHE A 13 -12.14 -4.72 8.23
C PHE A 13 -11.76 -6.22 8.14
N PRO A 14 -12.05 -7.03 9.19
CA PRO A 14 -11.59 -8.42 9.24
C PRO A 14 -12.14 -9.32 8.12
N THR A 15 -13.21 -8.92 7.46
CA THR A 15 -13.90 -9.68 6.40
C THR A 15 -13.73 -9.04 5.02
N PHE A 16 -12.71 -8.21 4.81
CA PHE A 16 -12.57 -7.42 3.58
C PHE A 16 -12.41 -8.26 2.30
N LEU A 17 -11.94 -9.51 2.39
CA LEU A 17 -11.90 -10.42 1.23
C LEU A 17 -13.24 -11.15 0.97
N GLU A 18 -14.12 -11.18 1.97
CA GLU A 18 -15.40 -11.89 1.91
C GLU A 18 -16.56 -10.95 1.52
N ASP A 19 -16.45 -9.67 1.89
CA ASP A 19 -17.47 -8.66 1.68
C ASP A 19 -16.89 -7.48 0.89
N HIS A 20 -17.44 -7.28 -0.32
CA HIS A 20 -17.04 -6.23 -1.23
C HIS A 20 -17.24 -4.82 -0.63
N GLU A 21 -18.28 -4.58 0.18
CA GLU A 21 -18.45 -3.27 0.82
C GLU A 21 -17.36 -3.03 1.86
N VAL A 22 -16.95 -4.06 2.60
CA VAL A 22 -15.85 -3.99 3.58
C VAL A 22 -14.51 -3.79 2.87
N TYR A 23 -14.30 -4.42 1.70
CA TYR A 23 -13.15 -4.16 0.84
C TYR A 23 -13.04 -2.68 0.48
N GLN A 24 -14.14 -2.09 -0.02
CA GLN A 24 -14.14 -0.67 -0.41
C GLN A 24 -13.88 0.24 0.79
N GLN A 25 -14.37 -0.11 1.98
CA GLN A 25 -14.06 0.63 3.20
C GLN A 25 -12.58 0.55 3.58
N ALA A 26 -11.94 -0.62 3.42
CA ALA A 26 -10.50 -0.77 3.65
C ALA A 26 -9.67 0.07 2.66
N VAL A 27 -10.02 0.05 1.37
CA VAL A 27 -9.37 0.90 0.34
C VAL A 27 -9.54 2.38 0.69
N ALA A 28 -10.76 2.81 1.01
CA ALA A 28 -11.06 4.20 1.37
C ALA A 28 -10.31 4.63 2.63
N TYR A 29 -10.20 3.75 3.63
CA TYR A 29 -9.43 4.01 4.85
C TYR A 29 -7.98 4.35 4.52
N TRP A 30 -7.30 3.52 3.73
CA TRP A 30 -5.91 3.77 3.33
C TRP A 30 -5.77 5.04 2.48
N GLN A 31 -6.67 5.26 1.53
CA GLN A 31 -6.67 6.46 0.69
C GLN A 31 -6.76 7.73 1.55
N MET A 32 -7.75 7.79 2.46
CA MET A 32 -7.93 8.94 3.36
C MET A 32 -6.71 9.15 4.27
N LEU A 33 -6.14 8.07 4.81
CA LEU A 33 -4.97 8.13 5.69
C LEU A 33 -3.78 8.81 4.99
N PHE A 34 -3.45 8.38 3.78
CA PHE A 34 -2.30 8.91 3.05
C PHE A 34 -2.58 10.26 2.38
N GLU A 35 -3.81 10.51 1.91
CA GLU A 35 -4.22 11.85 1.47
C GLU A 35 -4.07 12.87 2.59
N ALA A 36 -4.53 12.57 3.81
CA ALA A 36 -4.35 13.44 4.96
C ALA A 36 -2.87 13.64 5.32
N LEU A 37 -2.08 12.55 5.27
CA LEU A 37 -0.64 12.60 5.58
C LEU A 37 0.12 13.54 4.64
N PHE A 38 -0.12 13.45 3.34
CA PHE A 38 0.69 14.10 2.32
C PHE A 38 0.12 15.44 1.81
N SER A 39 -1.19 15.65 1.86
CA SER A 39 -1.81 16.96 1.57
C SER A 39 -1.27 18.06 2.50
N THR A 40 -1.09 17.76 3.78
CA THR A 40 -0.51 18.68 4.77
C THR A 40 0.95 19.05 4.50
N LYS A 41 1.61 18.37 3.55
CA LYS A 41 3.04 18.52 3.24
C LYS A 41 3.30 18.97 1.80
N ASP A 42 2.25 19.24 1.02
CA ASP A 42 2.33 19.50 -0.43
C ASP A 42 3.12 18.41 -1.19
N ILE A 43 2.90 17.15 -0.83
CA ILE A 43 3.51 16.01 -1.52
C ILE A 43 2.42 15.33 -2.36
N PRO A 44 2.34 15.59 -3.67
CA PRO A 44 1.38 14.92 -4.53
C PRO A 44 1.80 13.46 -4.76
N PHE A 45 0.82 12.56 -4.77
CA PHE A 45 0.99 11.18 -5.20
C PHE A 45 -0.20 10.76 -6.06
N GLN A 46 -0.03 9.69 -6.82
CA GLN A 46 -1.08 9.12 -7.66
C GLN A 46 -1.11 7.60 -7.54
N ARG A 47 -2.28 7.00 -7.80
CA ARG A 47 -2.42 5.55 -7.97
C ARG A 47 -1.55 5.09 -9.13
N TYR A 48 -0.96 3.92 -9.01
CA TYR A 48 -0.03 3.36 -9.99
C TYR A 48 -0.44 1.98 -10.49
N TYR A 49 -0.66 1.02 -9.59
CA TYR A 49 -1.01 -0.32 -10.02
C TYR A 49 -2.44 -0.36 -10.58
N ASN A 50 -2.60 -0.99 -11.74
CA ASN A 50 -3.91 -1.30 -12.28
C ASN A 50 -4.42 -2.59 -11.62
N THR A 51 -5.42 -2.48 -10.75
CA THR A 51 -6.06 -3.64 -10.09
C THR A 51 -7.24 -4.19 -10.91
N VAL A 52 -7.31 -3.88 -12.21
CA VAL A 52 -8.35 -4.35 -13.11
C VAL A 52 -7.74 -5.39 -14.06
N SER A 53 -8.32 -6.59 -14.09
CA SER A 53 -7.94 -7.67 -14.98
C SER A 53 -8.16 -7.28 -16.46
N PRO A 54 -7.52 -7.98 -17.42
CA PRO A 54 -7.76 -7.75 -18.85
C PRO A 54 -9.23 -7.85 -19.27
N ASP A 55 -10.04 -8.60 -18.51
CA ASP A 55 -11.48 -8.79 -18.75
C ASP A 55 -12.34 -7.69 -18.10
N GLY A 56 -11.72 -6.72 -17.41
CA GLY A 56 -12.40 -5.59 -16.79
C GLY A 56 -12.87 -5.84 -15.35
N GLU A 57 -12.59 -7.02 -14.78
CA GLU A 57 -12.95 -7.33 -13.39
C GLU A 57 -11.86 -6.82 -12.43
N LYS A 58 -12.27 -6.15 -11.36
CA LYS A 58 -11.33 -5.75 -10.30
C LYS A 58 -10.89 -6.97 -9.51
N ASP A 59 -9.59 -7.07 -9.27
CA ASP A 59 -9.02 -8.05 -8.36
C ASP A 59 -9.20 -7.58 -6.90
N TYR A 60 -9.79 -8.43 -6.07
CA TYR A 60 -10.14 -8.14 -4.67
C TYR A 60 -9.25 -8.93 -3.70
N THR A 61 -7.95 -8.97 -3.95
CA THR A 61 -6.98 -9.82 -3.23
C THR A 61 -6.22 -9.13 -2.11
N GLY A 62 -6.37 -7.81 -1.96
CA GLY A 62 -5.59 -7.02 -1.00
C GLY A 62 -4.13 -6.79 -1.42
N ASN A 63 -3.73 -7.20 -2.64
CA ASN A 63 -2.40 -6.99 -3.20
C ASN A 63 -2.46 -6.31 -4.59
N PRO A 64 -2.36 -4.97 -4.65
CA PRO A 64 -2.33 -4.03 -3.54
C PRO A 64 -3.74 -3.66 -3.03
N ILE A 65 -3.89 -3.48 -1.71
CA ILE A 65 -5.04 -2.76 -1.15
C ILE A 65 -4.85 -1.24 -1.28
N PHE A 66 -3.59 -0.81 -1.26
CA PHE A 66 -3.17 0.57 -1.49
C PHE A 66 -1.81 0.61 -2.19
N ASP A 67 -1.61 1.65 -2.97
CA ASP A 67 -0.38 2.01 -3.65
C ASP A 67 -0.37 3.50 -3.97
N GLY A 68 0.84 4.06 -4.04
CA GLY A 68 1.07 5.45 -4.34
C GLY A 68 2.43 5.67 -4.98
N TYR A 69 2.44 6.25 -6.18
CA TYR A 69 3.64 6.76 -6.82
C TYR A 69 3.81 8.23 -6.52
N PHE A 70 5.03 8.62 -6.12
CA PHE A 70 5.43 9.96 -5.73
C PHE A 70 6.38 10.54 -6.79
N PRO A 71 5.88 11.31 -7.79
CA PRO A 71 6.68 11.66 -8.97
C PRO A 71 7.88 12.57 -8.68
N ARG A 72 7.79 13.42 -7.66
CA ARG A 72 8.88 14.32 -7.25
C ARG A 72 10.04 13.53 -6.62
N GLN A 73 9.69 12.51 -5.84
CA GLN A 73 10.64 11.66 -5.13
C GLN A 73 11.14 10.50 -5.99
N HIS A 74 10.37 10.14 -7.04
CA HIS A 74 10.57 8.93 -7.81
C HIS A 74 10.56 7.69 -6.90
N LYS A 75 9.51 7.57 -6.08
CA LYS A 75 9.32 6.47 -5.13
C LYS A 75 7.93 5.87 -5.27
N LEU A 76 7.84 4.57 -5.05
CA LEU A 76 6.59 3.82 -5.02
C LEU A 76 6.36 3.27 -3.61
N VAL A 77 5.08 3.16 -3.24
CA VAL A 77 4.62 2.49 -2.03
C VAL A 77 3.54 1.50 -2.45
N ARG A 78 3.57 0.30 -1.86
CA ARG A 78 2.52 -0.71 -1.96
C ARG A 78 2.20 -1.27 -0.57
N ILE A 79 0.92 -1.38 -0.28
CA ILE A 79 0.40 -2.08 0.91
C ILE A 79 -0.34 -3.32 0.43
N ILE A 80 0.10 -4.45 0.99
CA ILE A 80 -0.54 -5.75 0.90
C ILE A 80 -1.25 -5.95 2.24
N GLN A 81 -2.57 -6.12 2.20
CA GLN A 81 -3.36 -6.43 3.38
C GLN A 81 -3.81 -7.88 3.34
N PHE A 82 -3.65 -8.60 4.44
CA PHE A 82 -4.09 -9.99 4.58
C PHE A 82 -5.02 -10.16 5.80
N ILE A 83 -5.77 -11.27 5.84
CA ILE A 83 -6.58 -11.66 7.00
C ILE A 83 -5.73 -12.58 7.88
N ALA A 84 -5.54 -12.25 9.18
CA ALA A 84 -4.62 -13.03 10.02
C ALA A 84 -5.05 -14.47 10.31
N THR A 85 -6.30 -14.84 10.06
CA THR A 85 -6.73 -16.24 10.18
C THR A 85 -6.19 -17.12 9.05
N GLU A 86 -5.67 -16.53 7.97
CA GLU A 86 -5.27 -17.25 6.76
C GLU A 86 -3.76 -17.47 6.63
N THR A 87 -2.93 -16.82 7.45
CA THR A 87 -1.47 -16.80 7.22
C THR A 87 -0.63 -16.95 8.49
N ASP A 88 0.42 -17.77 8.46
CA ASP A 88 1.54 -17.76 9.44
C ASP A 88 2.44 -16.51 9.30
N GLN A 89 2.01 -15.49 8.55
CA GLN A 89 2.79 -14.28 8.32
C GLN A 89 2.83 -13.38 9.56
N PRO A 90 3.94 -12.65 9.77
CA PRO A 90 3.99 -11.63 10.81
C PRO A 90 2.90 -10.58 10.56
N ARG A 91 2.25 -10.10 11.62
CA ARG A 91 1.18 -9.07 11.56
C ARG A 91 1.58 -7.79 10.82
N PHE A 92 2.87 -7.54 10.72
CA PHE A 92 3.47 -6.43 10.00
C PHE A 92 4.86 -6.84 9.53
N ASP A 93 5.13 -6.66 8.24
CA ASP A 93 6.43 -6.83 7.61
C ASP A 93 6.61 -5.80 6.50
N PHE A 94 7.86 -5.54 6.13
CA PHE A 94 8.17 -4.66 5.01
C PHE A 94 9.51 -5.00 4.37
N TRP A 95 9.63 -4.68 3.09
CA TRP A 95 10.88 -4.81 2.35
C TRP A 95 10.95 -3.76 1.23
N GLU A 96 12.15 -3.57 0.70
CA GLU A 96 12.40 -2.73 -0.47
C GLU A 96 12.41 -3.61 -1.73
N ASP A 97 11.78 -3.10 -2.79
CA ASP A 97 11.73 -3.69 -4.13
C ASP A 97 11.99 -2.59 -5.18
N ALA A 98 11.90 -2.91 -6.46
CA ALA A 98 12.01 -1.93 -7.54
C ALA A 98 11.06 -2.23 -8.71
N TRP A 99 10.50 -1.17 -9.28
CA TRP A 99 9.63 -1.22 -10.45
C TRP A 99 10.29 -0.56 -11.67
N PRO A 100 10.31 -1.17 -12.87
CA PRO A 100 9.81 -2.50 -13.18
C PRO A 100 10.77 -3.57 -12.66
N THR A 101 10.22 -4.72 -12.27
CA THR A 101 11.00 -5.95 -12.16
C THR A 101 11.52 -6.35 -13.55
N ALA A 102 12.47 -7.28 -13.61
CA ALA A 102 13.07 -7.73 -14.89
C ALA A 102 12.04 -8.30 -15.89
N GLU A 103 10.84 -8.66 -15.42
CA GLU A 103 9.77 -9.29 -16.19
C GLU A 103 8.71 -8.30 -16.69
N LEU A 104 8.73 -7.05 -16.20
CA LEU A 104 7.74 -6.02 -16.50
C LEU A 104 8.18 -5.12 -17.67
N ASP A 105 7.22 -4.73 -18.51
CA ASP A 105 7.47 -3.84 -19.65
C ASP A 105 7.93 -2.44 -19.18
N PRO A 106 9.18 -2.03 -19.49
CA PRO A 106 9.69 -0.70 -19.16
C PRO A 106 8.87 0.46 -19.75
N ALA A 107 8.08 0.23 -20.80
CA ALA A 107 7.21 1.25 -21.38
C ALA A 107 6.05 1.66 -20.46
N LEU A 108 5.73 0.84 -19.45
CA LEU A 108 4.67 1.12 -18.47
C LEU A 108 5.16 1.87 -17.22
N ARG A 109 6.40 2.41 -17.27
CA ARG A 109 6.96 3.22 -16.17
C ARG A 109 6.10 4.42 -15.84
N PRO A 110 5.94 4.74 -14.53
CA PRO A 110 5.30 5.97 -14.17
C PRO A 110 6.19 7.14 -14.59
N ILE A 111 5.58 8.23 -15.04
CA ILE A 111 6.31 9.41 -15.52
C ILE A 111 6.88 10.15 -14.30
N PRO A 112 8.22 10.23 -14.12
CA PRO A 112 8.82 11.02 -13.06
C PRO A 112 8.69 12.52 -13.33
N HIS A 113 8.78 13.33 -12.28
CA HIS A 113 8.87 14.77 -12.43
C HIS A 113 10.22 15.20 -13.03
N ASP A 114 11.29 14.47 -12.73
CA ASP A 114 12.60 14.62 -13.35
C ASP A 114 12.73 13.64 -14.54
N PRO A 115 12.74 14.12 -15.80
CA PRO A 115 12.85 13.26 -16.98
C PRO A 115 14.14 12.42 -17.01
N ALA A 116 15.21 12.83 -16.32
CA ALA A 116 16.45 12.07 -16.26
C ALA A 116 16.24 10.68 -15.63
N LYS A 117 15.24 10.54 -14.74
CA LYS A 117 14.89 9.29 -14.06
C LYS A 117 13.96 8.38 -14.87
N SER A 118 13.55 8.77 -16.08
CA SER A 118 12.62 7.96 -16.89
C SER A 118 13.16 6.57 -17.23
N LEU A 119 14.48 6.41 -17.26
CA LEU A 119 15.14 5.15 -17.52
C LEU A 119 15.55 4.39 -16.23
N GLU A 120 15.39 4.99 -15.06
CA GLU A 120 15.72 4.38 -13.78
C GLU A 120 14.57 3.50 -13.27
N PRO A 121 14.87 2.39 -12.59
CA PRO A 121 13.88 1.70 -11.78
C PRO A 121 13.40 2.61 -10.64
N VAL A 122 12.10 2.60 -10.39
CA VAL A 122 11.45 3.26 -9.25
C VAL A 122 11.66 2.40 -8.01
N PRO A 123 12.37 2.86 -6.97
CA PRO A 123 12.42 2.17 -5.69
C PRO A 123 11.01 2.06 -5.09
N GLU A 124 10.68 0.88 -4.59
CA GLU A 124 9.38 0.56 -4.02
C GLU A 124 9.52 0.13 -2.56
N LEU A 125 8.71 0.73 -1.67
CA LEU A 125 8.47 0.20 -0.35
C LEU A 125 7.23 -0.69 -0.39
N VAL A 126 7.40 -1.97 -0.03
CA VAL A 126 6.29 -2.91 0.11
C VAL A 126 6.05 -3.18 1.58
N ILE A 127 4.80 -3.06 2.01
CA ILE A 127 4.36 -3.33 3.38
C ILE A 127 3.32 -4.45 3.32
N SER A 128 3.54 -5.53 4.06
CA SER A 128 2.55 -6.59 4.28
C SER A 128 2.02 -6.50 5.71
N LEU A 129 0.70 -6.44 5.90
CA LEU A 129 0.12 -6.32 7.25
C LEU A 129 -1.27 -6.94 7.39
N GLU A 130 -1.60 -7.23 8.64
CA GLU A 130 -2.98 -7.30 9.13
C GLU A 130 -3.39 -5.88 9.55
N LEU A 131 -4.52 -5.38 9.05
CA LEU A 131 -4.93 -4.02 9.37
C LEU A 131 -5.55 -3.92 10.77
N SER A 132 -4.88 -3.14 11.62
CA SER A 132 -5.30 -2.69 12.94
C SER A 132 -4.91 -1.22 13.10
N THR A 133 -5.34 -0.56 14.17
CA THR A 133 -4.89 0.82 14.46
C THR A 133 -3.36 0.89 14.62
N ASP A 134 -2.76 -0.09 15.29
CA ASP A 134 -1.31 -0.13 15.53
C ASP A 134 -0.50 -0.35 14.25
N THR A 135 -0.95 -1.22 13.36
CA THR A 135 -0.26 -1.49 12.08
C THR A 135 -0.48 -0.38 11.06
N ALA A 136 -1.64 0.31 11.10
CA ALA A 136 -1.88 1.50 10.30
C ALA A 136 -0.94 2.65 10.67
N GLU A 137 -0.73 2.91 11.96
CA GLU A 137 0.21 3.94 12.41
C GLU A 137 1.67 3.59 12.07
N GLN A 138 2.05 2.31 12.19
CA GLN A 138 3.37 1.84 11.77
C GLN A 138 3.58 2.04 10.26
N ALA A 139 2.61 1.64 9.43
CA ALA A 139 2.66 1.85 7.99
C ALA A 139 2.74 3.34 7.66
N ARG A 140 1.94 4.19 8.32
CA ARG A 140 1.94 5.65 8.14
C ARG A 140 3.32 6.24 8.41
N ALA A 141 3.93 5.88 9.54
CA ALA A 141 5.25 6.37 9.92
C ALA A 141 6.35 5.90 8.95
N LEU A 142 6.30 4.63 8.52
CA LEU A 142 7.26 4.05 7.59
C LEU A 142 7.16 4.68 6.20
N VAL A 143 5.95 4.83 5.68
CA VAL A 143 5.69 5.48 4.39
C VAL A 143 6.11 6.95 4.42
N GLU A 144 5.85 7.68 5.52
CA GLU A 144 6.34 9.06 5.66
C GLU A 144 7.87 9.13 5.60
N ALA A 145 8.56 8.24 6.33
CA ALA A 145 10.01 8.19 6.34
C ALA A 145 10.58 7.83 4.96
N TRP A 146 9.99 6.82 4.30
CA TRP A 146 10.37 6.38 2.97
C TRP A 146 10.27 7.49 1.93
N VAL A 147 9.15 8.22 1.89
CA VAL A 147 8.93 9.28 0.89
C VAL A 147 9.84 10.50 1.15
N ARG A 148 10.27 10.73 2.40
CA ARG A 148 11.14 11.87 2.74
C ARG A 148 12.64 11.59 2.61
N GLY A 149 13.06 10.34 2.79
CA GLY A 149 14.45 9.91 2.54
C GLY A 149 14.81 10.00 1.06
#